data_AF-A0A381TAE1-F1
#
_entry.id   AF-A0A381TAE1-F1
#
_cell.length_a   1.000
_cell.length_b   1.000
_cell.length_c   1.000
_cell.angle_alpha   90.00
_cell.angle_beta   90.00
_cell.angle_gamma   90.00
#
_symmetry.space_group_name_H-M   'P 1'
#
loop_
_entity.id
_entity.type
_entity.pdbx_description
1 polymer ?
#
loop_
_entity_poly.entity_id
_entity_poly.type
_entity_poly.pdbx_seq_one_letter_code
_entity_poly.pdbx_strand_id
1 'polypeptide(L)'
;VSVFLATLIFCSASYGEESTFEGRWIISLQDKKRVLEGLLEIENINNEWRAYLEGGPVSIEISNNDIVLTADSRDVRGFVFDRKMIGKIDKNIIKGTYTQEGAAAQKEDPGPWRAEREKLKIQKELKPNPSDISGLWVATQQLDFRKYTMALTPNGKKWLENYLPYYDQPDVRCESIGLPALVTYTFPFEIIASEDRYTMIYEYQSKVRRIWMD
;
A
#
# COMPACT_ATOMS: atom_id res chain seq x y z
N VAL A 1 26.89 -25.21 -66.15
CA VAL A 1 26.79 -23.93 -65.42
C VAL A 1 25.93 -24.20 -64.19
N SER A 2 26.56 -24.43 -63.04
CA SER A 2 25.87 -24.59 -61.76
C SER A 2 25.95 -23.27 -61.02
N VAL A 3 24.80 -22.68 -60.65
CA VAL A 3 24.77 -21.64 -59.62
C VAL A 3 23.56 -21.88 -58.71
N PHE A 4 23.88 -21.82 -57.43
CA PHE A 4 23.14 -22.17 -56.23
C PHE A 4 21.85 -21.36 -56.03
N LEU A 5 20.82 -22.03 -55.52
CA LEU A 5 19.62 -21.41 -54.95
C LEU A 5 19.90 -21.09 -53.46
N ALA A 6 19.95 -19.80 -53.11
CA ALA A 6 20.14 -19.35 -51.75
C ALA A 6 18.78 -19.21 -51.05
N THR A 7 18.51 -20.06 -50.06
CA THR A 7 17.31 -20.01 -49.23
C THR A 7 17.52 -19.03 -48.08
N LEU A 8 16.81 -17.90 -48.09
CA LEU A 8 16.78 -16.92 -47.00
C LEU A 8 15.95 -17.47 -45.84
N ILE A 9 16.61 -17.82 -44.73
CA ILE A 9 15.95 -18.16 -43.47
C ILE A 9 15.58 -16.83 -42.78
N PHE A 10 14.31 -16.48 -42.81
CA PHE A 10 13.77 -15.42 -41.95
C PHE A 10 13.74 -15.93 -40.51
N CYS A 11 14.72 -15.51 -39.71
CA CYS A 11 14.69 -15.69 -38.27
C CYS A 11 13.75 -14.63 -37.69
N SER A 12 12.50 -15.01 -37.41
CA SER A 12 11.57 -14.15 -36.67
C SER A 12 12.08 -14.01 -35.24
N ALA A 13 12.76 -12.91 -34.94
CA ALA A 13 13.04 -12.52 -33.57
C ALA A 13 11.71 -12.22 -32.88
N SER A 14 11.18 -13.20 -32.14
CA SER A 14 10.10 -12.97 -31.19
C SER A 14 10.68 -12.12 -30.06
N TYR A 15 10.49 -10.80 -30.13
CA TYR A 15 10.66 -9.94 -28.96
C TYR A 15 9.61 -10.38 -27.94
N GLY A 16 10.04 -11.16 -26.95
CA GLY A 16 9.24 -11.41 -25.77
C GLY A 16 9.01 -10.08 -25.08
N GLU A 17 7.76 -9.82 -24.68
CA GLU A 17 7.41 -8.71 -23.81
C GLU A 17 8.25 -8.86 -22.52
N GLU A 18 9.25 -8.00 -22.32
CA GLU A 18 10.07 -8.05 -21.12
C GLU A 18 9.16 -7.81 -19.90
N SER A 19 9.13 -8.78 -18.99
CA SER A 19 8.42 -8.64 -17.73
C SER A 19 9.13 -7.61 -16.85
N THR A 20 8.69 -6.36 -16.91
CA THR A 20 9.19 -5.28 -16.05
C THR A 20 8.45 -5.26 -14.70
N PHE A 21 9.17 -4.96 -13.62
CA PHE A 21 8.57 -4.70 -12.31
C PHE A 21 7.81 -3.36 -12.26
N GLU A 22 8.14 -2.41 -13.13
CA GLU A 22 7.55 -1.09 -13.14
C GLU A 22 6.03 -1.14 -13.38
N GLY A 23 5.29 -0.34 -12.63
CA GLY A 23 3.84 -0.16 -12.75
C GLY A 23 3.08 -0.39 -11.45
N ARG A 24 1.76 -0.47 -11.58
CA ARG A 24 0.80 -0.66 -10.48
C ARG A 24 0.35 -2.11 -10.42
N TRP A 25 0.28 -2.65 -9.21
CA TRP A 25 0.04 -4.06 -8.93
C TRP A 25 -0.97 -4.22 -7.80
N ILE A 26 -1.94 -5.12 -7.98
CA ILE A 26 -2.81 -5.57 -6.89
C ILE A 26 -2.05 -6.67 -6.14
N ILE A 27 -1.58 -6.34 -4.94
CA ILE A 27 -0.83 -7.25 -4.08
C ILE A 27 -1.76 -7.93 -3.08
N SER A 28 -1.54 -9.22 -2.87
CA SER A 28 -2.26 -10.05 -1.92
C SER A 28 -1.32 -10.88 -1.08
N LEU A 29 -1.64 -11.07 0.20
CA LEU A 29 -0.85 -11.81 1.17
C LEU A 29 -1.77 -12.71 2.00
N GLN A 30 -1.40 -13.98 2.13
CA GLN A 30 -2.18 -14.96 2.88
C GLN A 30 -1.59 -15.20 4.28
N ASP A 31 -2.29 -14.75 5.32
CA ASP A 31 -1.99 -15.07 6.72
C ASP A 31 -3.04 -16.05 7.27
N LYS A 32 -2.69 -17.34 7.37
CA LYS A 32 -3.63 -18.42 7.72
C LYS A 32 -4.88 -18.38 6.81
N LYS A 33 -6.05 -18.08 7.37
CA LYS A 33 -7.32 -17.97 6.65
C LYS A 33 -7.63 -16.55 6.17
N ARG A 34 -6.81 -15.56 6.56
CA ARG A 34 -6.99 -14.15 6.21
C ARG A 34 -6.21 -13.85 4.93
N VAL A 35 -6.82 -13.04 4.07
CA VAL A 35 -6.16 -12.47 2.90
C VAL A 35 -6.11 -10.97 3.10
N LEU A 36 -4.89 -10.42 3.05
CA LEU A 36 -4.67 -8.98 2.93
C LEU A 36 -4.59 -8.64 1.44
N GLU A 37 -5.21 -7.54 1.03
CA GLU A 37 -5.17 -7.06 -0.34
C GLU A 37 -4.90 -5.55 -0.35
N GLY A 38 -4.09 -5.09 -1.28
CA GLY A 38 -3.65 -3.71 -1.35
C GLY A 38 -3.05 -3.35 -2.70
N LEU A 39 -2.60 -2.10 -2.81
CA LEU A 39 -1.96 -1.56 -4.01
C LEU A 39 -0.45 -1.46 -3.76
N LEU A 40 0.32 -2.05 -4.67
CA LEU A 40 1.77 -1.89 -4.76
C LEU A 40 2.09 -1.11 -6.04
N GLU A 41 2.84 -0.03 -5.91
CA GLU A 41 3.31 0.79 -7.02
C GLU A 41 4.83 0.68 -7.04
N ILE A 42 5.40 0.37 -8.21
CA ILE A 42 6.85 0.26 -8.41
C ILE A 42 7.23 1.20 -9.55
N GLU A 43 8.22 2.04 -9.30
CA GLU A 43 8.71 3.04 -10.23
C GLU A 43 10.21 2.89 -10.42
N ASN A 44 10.70 3.15 -11.63
CA ASN A 44 12.12 3.29 -11.92
C ASN A 44 12.41 4.73 -12.33
N ILE A 45 13.04 5.49 -11.42
CA ILE A 45 13.36 6.89 -11.67
C ILE A 45 14.88 7.03 -11.69
N ASN A 46 15.46 7.43 -12.82
CA ASN A 46 16.91 7.62 -12.98
C ASN A 46 17.73 6.38 -12.58
N ASN A 47 17.28 5.17 -12.96
CA ASN A 47 17.87 3.89 -12.58
C ASN A 47 17.79 3.55 -11.08
N GLU A 48 16.98 4.25 -10.31
CA GLU A 48 16.67 3.92 -8.92
C GLU A 48 15.26 3.33 -8.83
N TRP A 49 15.16 2.13 -8.25
CA TRP A 49 13.87 1.53 -7.94
C TRP A 49 13.25 2.16 -6.70
N ARG A 50 11.98 2.52 -6.79
CA ARG A 50 11.15 3.00 -5.69
C ARG A 50 9.87 2.20 -5.66
N ALA A 51 9.35 2.00 -4.46
CA ALA A 51 8.09 1.30 -4.31
C ALA A 51 7.24 1.89 -3.18
N TYR A 52 5.93 1.79 -3.38
CA TYR A 52 4.92 2.27 -2.47
C TYR A 52 3.88 1.18 -2.25
N LEU A 53 3.63 0.82 -0.99
CA LEU A 53 2.56 -0.09 -0.59
C LEU A 53 1.49 0.73 0.13
N GLU A 54 0.26 0.71 -0.37
CA GLU A 54 -0.87 1.50 0.15
C GLU A 54 -0.53 3.01 0.27
N GLY A 55 0.27 3.52 -0.66
CA GLY A 55 0.73 4.92 -0.68
C GLY A 55 1.84 5.24 0.31
N GLY A 56 2.36 4.25 1.06
CA GLY A 56 3.51 4.39 1.94
C GLY A 56 4.79 3.85 1.31
N PRO A 57 5.96 4.49 1.49
CA PRO A 57 7.21 4.00 0.93
C PRO A 57 7.58 2.65 1.53
N VAL A 58 8.20 1.79 0.72
CA VAL A 58 8.77 0.50 1.14
C VAL A 58 10.17 0.36 0.59
N SER A 59 11.01 -0.41 1.28
CA SER A 59 12.31 -0.79 0.71
C SER A 59 12.10 -1.75 -0.45
N ILE A 60 12.87 -1.58 -1.53
CA ILE A 60 12.84 -2.46 -2.70
C ILE A 60 14.26 -2.76 -3.18
N GLU A 61 14.52 -4.03 -3.42
CA GLU A 61 15.73 -4.52 -4.09
C GLU A 61 15.30 -5.41 -5.25
N ILE A 62 15.81 -5.13 -6.46
CA ILE A 62 15.54 -5.93 -7.66
C ILE A 62 16.86 -6.47 -8.20
N SER A 63 16.88 -7.76 -8.51
CA SER A 63 18.01 -8.43 -9.16
C SER A 63 17.48 -9.40 -10.22
N ASN A 64 17.66 -9.07 -11.50
CA ASN A 64 17.07 -9.80 -12.62
C ASN A 64 15.54 -9.94 -12.46
N ASN A 65 15.05 -11.16 -12.25
CA ASN A 65 13.64 -11.48 -12.04
C ASN A 65 13.27 -11.62 -10.56
N ASP A 66 14.21 -11.39 -9.65
CA ASP A 66 14.00 -11.44 -8.21
C ASP A 66 13.68 -10.04 -7.65
N ILE A 67 12.78 -10.01 -6.67
CA ILE A 67 12.42 -8.81 -5.91
C ILE A 67 12.39 -9.11 -4.42
N VAL A 68 12.92 -8.19 -3.62
CA VAL A 68 12.77 -8.16 -2.17
C VAL A 68 12.11 -6.84 -1.80
N LEU A 69 10.97 -6.92 -1.10
CA LEU A 69 10.28 -5.77 -0.55
C LEU A 69 10.27 -5.87 0.98
N THR A 70 10.51 -4.76 1.66
CA THR A 70 10.34 -4.67 3.11
C THR A 70 9.40 -3.53 3.43
N ALA A 71 8.24 -3.86 4.01
CA ALA A 71 7.20 -2.91 4.35
C ALA A 71 6.91 -2.94 5.85
N ASP A 72 7.00 -1.79 6.50
CA ASP A 72 6.54 -1.63 7.87
C ASP A 72 5.01 -1.78 7.96
N SER A 73 4.56 -2.34 9.07
CA SER A 73 3.17 -2.64 9.37
C SER A 73 2.95 -2.52 10.87
N ARG A 74 1.70 -2.52 11.30
CA ARG A 74 1.35 -2.60 12.72
C ARG A 74 0.29 -3.67 12.99
N ASP A 75 0.39 -4.27 14.17
CA ASP A 75 -0.65 -5.17 14.65
C ASP A 75 -1.88 -4.40 15.19
N VAL A 76 -2.90 -5.13 15.63
CA VAL A 76 -4.13 -4.53 16.20
C VAL A 76 -3.87 -3.75 17.48
N ARG A 77 -2.74 -3.99 18.16
CA ARG A 77 -2.32 -3.33 19.40
C ARG A 77 -1.35 -2.17 19.14
N GLY A 78 -1.01 -1.92 17.86
CA GLY A 78 -0.14 -0.82 17.45
C GLY A 78 1.36 -1.12 17.50
N PHE A 79 1.78 -2.37 17.77
CA PHE A 79 3.20 -2.73 17.69
C PHE A 79 3.63 -2.77 16.23
N VAL A 80 4.71 -2.05 15.93
CA VAL A 80 5.26 -1.95 14.58
C VAL A 80 6.18 -3.14 14.31
N PHE A 81 6.07 -3.70 13.12
CA PHE A 81 6.89 -4.80 12.63
C PHE A 81 7.06 -4.67 11.12
N ASP A 82 8.00 -5.42 10.55
CA ASP A 82 8.24 -5.42 9.11
C ASP A 82 7.71 -6.71 8.47
N ARG A 83 7.11 -6.56 7.29
CA ARG A 83 6.87 -7.68 6.37
C ARG A 83 7.93 -7.66 5.30
N LYS A 84 8.76 -8.70 5.30
CA LYS A 84 9.72 -8.96 4.22
C LYS A 84 9.09 -9.90 3.22
N MET A 85 8.96 -9.46 1.97
CA MET A 85 8.35 -10.19 0.87
C MET A 85 9.42 -10.47 -0.17
N ILE A 86 9.74 -11.74 -0.39
CA ILE A 86 10.69 -12.18 -1.41
C ILE A 86 9.90 -12.84 -2.52
N GLY A 87 10.15 -12.48 -3.77
CA GLY A 87 9.41 -13.04 -4.90
C GLY A 87 10.13 -12.97 -6.22
N LYS A 88 9.48 -13.56 -7.22
CA LYS A 88 9.93 -13.60 -8.62
C LYS A 88 8.82 -13.14 -9.55
N ILE A 89 9.19 -12.38 -10.58
CA ILE A 89 8.27 -12.00 -11.65
C ILE A 89 8.23 -13.08 -12.74
N ASP A 90 7.01 -13.40 -13.16
CA ASP A 90 6.70 -14.16 -14.36
C ASP A 90 5.57 -13.44 -15.10
N LYS A 91 5.94 -12.76 -16.20
CA LYS A 91 5.05 -11.93 -17.02
C LYS A 91 4.38 -10.81 -16.21
N ASN A 92 3.08 -10.93 -15.94
CA ASN A 92 2.26 -9.94 -15.25
C ASN A 92 1.92 -10.37 -13.82
N ILE A 93 2.69 -11.31 -13.26
CA ILE A 93 2.46 -11.84 -11.93
C ILE A 93 3.80 -11.89 -11.19
N ILE A 94 3.82 -11.38 -9.96
CA ILE A 94 4.91 -11.60 -9.02
C ILE A 94 4.41 -12.56 -7.94
N LYS A 95 5.21 -13.56 -7.59
CA LYS A 95 4.87 -14.55 -6.55
C LYS A 95 6.06 -14.81 -5.65
N GLY A 96 5.78 -15.10 -4.39
CA GLY A 96 6.80 -15.63 -3.49
C GLY A 96 6.26 -15.83 -2.08
N THR A 97 7.12 -15.64 -1.10
CA THR A 97 6.81 -15.82 0.32
C THR A 97 7.13 -14.58 1.12
N TYR A 98 6.34 -14.33 2.16
CA TYR A 98 6.62 -13.28 3.11
C TYR A 98 6.96 -13.84 4.49
N THR A 99 7.69 -13.07 5.26
CA THR A 99 7.99 -13.31 6.67
C THR A 99 7.76 -12.04 7.47
N GLN A 100 7.41 -12.22 8.74
CA GLN A 100 7.38 -11.12 9.71
C GLN A 100 8.75 -10.98 10.38
N GLU A 101 9.29 -9.76 10.39
CA GLU A 101 10.52 -9.38 11.09
C GLU A 101 10.20 -8.33 12.16
N GLY A 102 10.97 -8.30 13.25
CA GLY A 102 10.75 -7.38 14.37
C GLY A 102 9.81 -7.90 15.46
N ALA A 103 9.58 -7.06 16.47
CA ALA A 103 8.82 -7.40 17.67
C ALA A 103 7.34 -6.99 17.55
N ALA A 104 6.49 -7.86 16.99
CA ALA A 104 5.04 -7.69 17.09
C ALA A 104 4.47 -8.42 18.31
N ALA A 105 3.41 -7.88 18.92
CA ALA A 105 2.70 -8.58 19.98
C ALA A 105 1.87 -9.76 19.44
N GLN A 106 1.39 -9.65 18.20
CA GLN A 106 0.77 -10.75 17.47
C GLN A 106 1.66 -11.18 16.31
N LYS A 107 2.09 -12.46 16.31
CA LYS A 107 2.85 -13.03 15.21
C LYS A 107 1.93 -13.48 14.07
N GLU A 108 2.34 -13.15 12.86
CA GLU A 108 1.84 -13.69 11.61
C GLU A 108 2.63 -14.95 11.24
N ASP A 109 1.96 -15.92 10.62
CA ASP A 109 2.65 -17.09 10.08
C ASP A 109 3.21 -16.71 8.71
N PRO A 110 4.46 -17.06 8.36
CA PRO A 110 4.97 -16.91 7.00
C PRO A 110 4.05 -17.58 5.98
N GLY A 111 3.85 -16.93 4.85
CA GLY A 111 2.87 -17.39 3.87
C GLY A 111 3.20 -16.94 2.45
N PRO A 112 2.40 -17.38 1.47
CA PRO A 112 2.53 -16.92 0.11
C PRO A 112 2.05 -15.47 -0.02
N TRP A 113 2.70 -14.73 -0.89
CA TRP A 113 2.19 -13.46 -1.42
C TRP A 113 2.20 -13.49 -2.94
N ARG A 114 1.34 -12.67 -3.52
CA ARG A 114 1.20 -12.57 -4.96
C ARG A 114 0.75 -11.17 -5.36
N ALA A 115 1.36 -10.63 -6.40
CA ALA A 115 0.93 -9.40 -7.03
C ALA A 115 0.56 -9.62 -8.50
N GLU A 116 -0.60 -9.12 -8.91
CA GLU A 116 -1.03 -9.08 -10.30
C GLU A 116 -0.92 -7.66 -10.84
N ARG A 117 -0.45 -7.51 -12.09
CA ARG A 117 -0.45 -6.20 -12.73
C ARG A 117 -1.89 -5.67 -12.80
N GLU A 118 -2.09 -4.45 -12.32
CA GLU A 118 -3.39 -3.80 -12.40
C GLU A 118 -3.77 -3.64 -13.87
N LYS A 119 -4.96 -4.14 -14.24
CA LYS A 119 -5.46 -3.96 -15.61
C LYS A 119 -5.68 -2.48 -15.83
N LEU A 120 -5.00 -1.90 -16.83
CA LEU A 120 -5.21 -0.53 -17.28
C LEU A 120 -6.70 -0.32 -17.53
N LYS A 121 -7.39 0.33 -16.59
CA LYS A 121 -8.63 1.02 -16.91
C LYS A 121 -8.19 2.24 -17.69
N ILE A 122 -8.62 2.36 -18.95
CA ILE A 122 -8.46 3.59 -19.72
C ILE A 122 -9.25 4.66 -18.98
N GLN A 123 -8.62 5.29 -18.00
CA GLN A 123 -9.14 6.47 -17.35
C GLN A 123 -8.80 7.61 -18.28
N LYS A 124 -9.83 8.17 -18.91
CA LYS A 124 -9.72 9.46 -19.59
C LYS A 124 -9.12 10.42 -18.56
N GLU A 125 -7.99 11.06 -18.86
CA GLU A 125 -7.44 12.13 -18.01
C GLU A 125 -8.50 13.23 -17.93
N LEU A 126 -9.33 13.16 -16.90
CA LEU A 126 -10.22 14.23 -16.52
C LEU A 126 -9.36 15.18 -15.70
N LYS A 127 -9.41 16.48 -16.01
CA LYS A 127 -8.87 17.49 -15.09
C LYS A 127 -9.42 17.20 -13.70
N PRO A 128 -8.59 17.20 -12.64
CA PRO A 128 -9.06 17.04 -11.28
C PRO A 128 -10.16 18.07 -11.02
N ASN A 129 -11.39 17.60 -10.91
CA ASN A 129 -12.53 18.40 -10.47
C ASN A 129 -12.93 17.82 -9.11
N PRO A 130 -12.31 18.29 -8.01
CA PRO A 130 -12.60 17.75 -6.69
C PRO A 130 -14.11 17.85 -6.47
N SER A 131 -14.75 16.69 -6.45
CA SER A 131 -16.17 16.60 -6.18
C SER A 131 -16.40 16.87 -4.71
N ASP A 132 -17.59 17.34 -4.35
CA ASP A 132 -17.99 17.36 -2.94
C ASP A 132 -17.90 15.93 -2.38
N ILE A 133 -16.93 15.70 -1.50
CA ILE A 133 -16.71 14.41 -0.82
C ILE A 133 -17.42 14.35 0.54
N SER A 134 -18.24 15.35 0.86
CA SER A 134 -19.11 15.32 2.03
C SER A 134 -20.12 14.18 1.91
N GLY A 135 -20.40 13.50 3.02
CA GLY A 135 -21.34 12.39 3.06
C GLY A 135 -20.98 11.31 4.05
N LEU A 136 -21.84 10.29 4.12
CA LEU A 136 -21.64 9.09 4.91
C LEU A 136 -20.92 8.04 4.06
N TRP A 137 -19.64 7.88 4.30
CA TRP A 137 -18.80 6.74 3.94
C TRP A 137 -19.12 5.50 4.80
N VAL A 138 -18.44 4.38 4.56
CA VAL A 138 -18.39 3.22 5.48
C VAL A 138 -17.02 2.60 5.30
N ALA A 139 -16.40 2.10 6.37
CA ALA A 139 -15.16 1.35 6.25
C ALA A 139 -15.37 0.13 5.33
N THR A 140 -14.49 -0.04 4.34
CA THR A 140 -14.47 -1.27 3.53
C THR A 140 -14.12 -2.45 4.43
N GLN A 141 -14.81 -3.59 4.26
CA GLN A 141 -14.56 -4.79 5.07
C GLN A 141 -13.27 -5.54 4.70
N GLN A 142 -12.52 -5.07 3.70
CA GLN A 142 -11.25 -5.68 3.29
C GLN A 142 -10.16 -5.39 4.33
N LEU A 143 -9.36 -6.42 4.63
CA LEU A 143 -8.20 -6.30 5.51
C LEU A 143 -7.04 -5.72 4.71
N ASP A 144 -6.52 -4.59 5.18
CA ASP A 144 -5.39 -3.84 4.62
C ASP A 144 -4.04 -4.38 5.12
N PHE A 145 -2.95 -3.90 4.54
CA PHE A 145 -1.60 -4.20 5.02
C PHE A 145 -1.26 -3.46 6.31
N ARG A 146 -2.12 -2.53 6.77
CA ARG A 146 -1.90 -1.71 7.97
C ARG A 146 -0.55 -1.01 7.94
N LYS A 147 -0.18 -0.50 6.77
CA LYS A 147 1.04 0.27 6.54
C LYS A 147 1.20 1.33 7.64
N TYR A 148 2.37 1.39 8.27
CA TYR A 148 2.60 2.28 9.41
C TYR A 148 3.10 3.67 8.97
N THR A 149 4.04 3.72 8.02
CA THR A 149 4.60 4.94 7.45
C THR A 149 3.96 5.26 6.10
N MET A 150 3.63 6.53 5.87
CA MET A 150 2.98 7.00 4.63
C MET A 150 3.92 7.93 3.86
N ALA A 151 3.74 8.04 2.54
CA ALA A 151 4.41 9.08 1.77
C ALA A 151 3.75 10.43 2.10
N LEU A 152 4.48 11.29 2.82
CA LEU A 152 4.00 12.59 3.26
C LEU A 152 4.56 13.71 2.37
N THR A 153 3.73 14.73 2.11
CA THR A 153 4.18 16.02 1.57
C THR A 153 5.15 16.70 2.54
N PRO A 154 5.96 17.68 2.10
CA PRO A 154 6.81 18.45 3.01
C PRO A 154 6.05 19.05 4.20
N ASN A 155 4.84 19.58 3.96
CA ASN A 155 3.96 20.09 5.01
C ASN A 155 3.53 18.99 5.99
N GLY A 156 3.13 17.83 5.48
CA GLY A 156 2.77 16.67 6.30
C GLY A 156 3.92 16.18 7.18
N LYS A 157 5.15 16.15 6.66
CA LYS A 157 6.35 15.81 7.43
C LYS A 157 6.59 16.82 8.56
N LYS A 158 6.57 18.11 8.25
CA LYS A 158 6.77 19.19 9.22
C LYS A 158 5.72 19.19 10.33
N TRP A 159 4.47 18.86 9.99
CA TRP A 159 3.42 18.67 10.98
C TRP A 159 3.69 17.46 11.88
N LEU A 160 4.07 16.32 11.30
CA LEU A 160 4.36 15.08 12.03
C LEU A 160 5.52 15.23 13.03
N GLU A 161 6.55 16.01 12.68
CA GLU A 161 7.69 16.30 13.58
C GLU A 161 7.27 16.92 14.91
N ASN A 162 6.19 17.71 14.91
CA ASN A 162 5.67 18.39 16.09
C ASN A 162 4.46 17.67 16.70
N TYR A 163 4.00 16.60 16.06
CA TYR A 163 2.86 15.83 16.52
C TYR A 163 3.30 14.86 17.62
N LEU A 164 2.57 14.88 18.74
CA LEU A 164 2.80 13.97 19.86
C LEU A 164 1.81 12.79 19.76
N PRO A 165 2.17 11.68 19.07
CA PRO A 165 1.25 10.58 18.80
C PRO A 165 0.69 9.93 20.08
N TYR A 166 1.46 9.98 21.17
CA TYR A 166 1.04 9.44 22.47
C TYR A 166 -0.20 10.15 23.04
N TYR A 167 -0.39 11.44 22.72
CA TYR A 167 -1.51 12.22 23.24
C TYR A 167 -2.71 12.25 22.31
N ASP A 168 -2.67 11.67 21.11
CA ASP A 168 -3.77 11.70 20.13
C ASP A 168 -4.58 10.41 20.05
N GLN A 169 -4.43 9.53 21.04
CA GLN A 169 -5.45 8.52 21.36
C GLN A 169 -6.58 9.24 22.12
N PRO A 170 -7.77 9.42 21.56
CA PRO A 170 -8.85 10.12 22.26
C PRO A 170 -9.36 9.35 23.47
N ASP A 171 -9.10 8.04 23.53
CA ASP A 171 -9.31 7.22 24.72
C ASP A 171 -8.49 7.75 25.93
N VAL A 172 -7.30 8.34 25.73
CA VAL A 172 -6.54 9.05 26.80
C VAL A 172 -6.92 10.51 26.96
N ARG A 173 -7.69 11.10 26.03
CA ARG A 173 -8.17 12.50 26.14
C ARG A 173 -9.51 12.62 26.85
N CYS A 174 -10.36 11.61 26.77
CA CYS A 174 -11.78 11.73 27.15
C CYS A 174 -12.26 10.68 28.17
N GLU A 175 -11.49 9.62 28.48
CA GLU A 175 -11.89 8.67 29.51
C GLU A 175 -11.33 9.03 30.89
N SER A 176 -12.23 9.15 31.87
CA SER A 176 -11.86 9.08 33.28
C SER A 176 -11.22 7.71 33.54
N ILE A 177 -10.13 7.66 34.31
CA ILE A 177 -9.26 6.51 34.64
C ILE A 177 -9.94 5.28 35.31
N GLY A 178 -11.25 5.07 35.13
CA GLY A 178 -12.02 4.01 35.78
C GLY A 178 -13.34 3.58 35.13
N LEU A 179 -13.60 3.85 33.84
CA LEU A 179 -14.79 3.33 33.16
C LEU A 179 -14.40 2.37 32.01
N PRO A 180 -14.88 1.12 31.98
CA PRO A 180 -14.59 0.19 30.91
C PRO A 180 -15.35 0.55 29.62
N ALA A 181 -14.62 0.49 28.50
CA ALA A 181 -15.07 0.64 27.13
C ALA A 181 -16.41 -0.07 26.81
N LEU A 182 -17.49 0.71 26.76
CA LEU A 182 -18.84 0.24 26.40
C LEU A 182 -19.58 1.31 25.57
N VAL A 183 -19.10 1.65 24.37
CA VAL A 183 -19.99 2.28 23.38
C VAL A 183 -19.62 1.83 21.97
N THR A 184 -20.48 0.98 21.40
CA THR A 184 -20.46 0.52 20.01
C THR A 184 -21.71 1.07 19.33
N TYR A 185 -21.60 2.09 18.47
CA TYR A 185 -22.70 2.54 17.60
C TYR A 185 -22.21 2.97 16.20
N THR A 186 -23.19 3.15 15.31
CA THR A 186 -23.20 2.70 13.90
C THR A 186 -22.83 3.74 12.82
N PHE A 187 -22.17 4.86 13.16
CA PHE A 187 -21.78 5.85 12.15
C PHE A 187 -20.26 6.07 12.18
N PRO A 188 -19.49 5.41 11.29
CA PRO A 188 -18.07 5.21 11.58
C PRO A 188 -17.15 6.40 11.26
N PHE A 189 -17.62 7.50 10.63
CA PHE A 189 -16.77 8.67 10.32
C PHE A 189 -17.58 9.94 9.97
N GLU A 190 -16.94 11.10 10.07
CA GLU A 190 -17.39 12.41 9.59
C GLU A 190 -16.22 13.10 8.85
N ILE A 191 -16.47 13.75 7.71
CA ILE A 191 -15.45 14.52 6.98
C ILE A 191 -15.89 15.99 6.96
N ILE A 192 -15.09 16.86 7.58
CA ILE A 192 -15.29 18.30 7.63
C ILE A 192 -14.33 18.95 6.63
N ALA A 193 -14.88 19.66 5.65
CA ALA A 193 -14.12 20.49 4.72
C ALA A 193 -13.93 21.91 5.30
N SER A 194 -12.71 22.41 5.24
CA SER A 194 -12.32 23.80 5.52
C SER A 194 -11.38 24.28 4.40
N GLU A 195 -11.13 25.59 4.28
CA GLU A 195 -10.50 26.21 3.09
C GLU A 195 -9.32 25.39 2.51
N ASP A 196 -8.33 25.00 3.33
CA ASP A 196 -7.16 24.23 2.87
C ASP A 196 -7.02 22.83 3.51
N ARG A 197 -8.09 22.30 4.13
CA ARG A 197 -7.98 21.08 4.95
C ARG A 197 -9.27 20.27 5.03
N TYR A 198 -9.14 18.96 4.84
CA TYR A 198 -10.13 17.97 5.27
C TYR A 198 -9.78 17.43 6.66
N THR A 199 -10.75 17.43 7.57
CA THR A 199 -10.66 16.75 8.88
C THR A 199 -11.63 15.58 8.89
N MET A 200 -11.09 14.38 9.02
CA MET A 200 -11.84 13.13 9.11
C MET A 200 -11.87 12.69 10.57
N ILE A 201 -13.04 12.61 11.17
CA ILE A 201 -13.27 12.10 12.54
C ILE A 201 -13.79 10.68 12.39
N TYR A 202 -13.14 9.69 13.01
CA TYR A 202 -13.49 8.27 12.91
C TYR A 202 -13.84 7.73 14.30
N GLU A 203 -15.12 7.43 14.54
CA GLU A 203 -15.62 7.05 15.87
C GLU A 203 -15.17 5.63 16.27
N TYR A 204 -15.09 4.69 15.32
CA TYR A 204 -14.86 3.27 15.61
C TYR A 204 -13.51 2.95 16.25
N GLN A 205 -12.57 3.90 16.31
CA GLN A 205 -11.33 3.78 17.09
C GLN A 205 -10.91 5.09 17.74
N SER A 206 -11.81 6.06 17.83
CA SER A 206 -11.46 7.41 18.26
C SER A 206 -10.25 7.92 17.45
N LYS A 207 -10.32 8.10 16.13
CA LYS A 207 -9.16 8.55 15.34
C LYS A 207 -9.50 9.78 14.54
N VAL A 208 -8.60 10.78 14.52
CA VAL A 208 -8.76 11.97 13.68
C VAL A 208 -7.67 11.98 12.61
N ARG A 209 -8.06 11.86 11.33
CA ARG A 209 -7.14 11.98 10.20
C ARG A 209 -7.33 13.33 9.54
N ARG A 210 -6.25 14.06 9.29
CA ARG A 210 -6.29 15.36 8.60
C ARG A 210 -5.54 15.23 7.28
N ILE A 211 -6.11 15.75 6.20
CA ILE A 211 -5.51 15.80 4.88
C ILE A 211 -5.44 17.28 4.50
N TRP A 212 -4.22 17.76 4.27
CA TRP A 212 -3.95 19.11 3.80
C TRP A 212 -3.88 19.10 2.28
N MET A 213 -4.42 20.14 1.65
CA MET A 213 -4.60 20.20 0.20
C MET A 213 -3.48 20.96 -0.51
N ASP A 214 -2.44 21.37 0.23
CA ASP A 214 -1.30 22.18 -0.20
C ASP A 214 0.06 21.45 -0.23
#